data_AF-A0A556MKF6-F1
#
_entry.id   AF-A0A556MKF6-F1
#
_cell.length_a   1.000
_cell.length_b   1.000
_cell.length_c   1.000
_cell.angle_alpha   90.00
_cell.angle_beta   90.00
_cell.angle_gamma   90.00
#
_symmetry.space_group_name_H-M   'P 1'
#
loop_
_entity.id
_entity.type
_entity.pdbx_description
1 polymer ?
#
loop_
_entity_poly.entity_id
_entity_poly.type
_entity_poly.pdbx_seq_one_letter_code
_entity_poly.pdbx_strand_id
1 'polypeptide(L)' 'MAEISITNKEWERVKIKVQRKYNHLTDAQLNYTEGQEDALITNLMHLVNRNREYVVFTLKKALVNIDNNRL' A
#
# COMPACT_ATOMS: atom_id res chain seq x y z
N MET A 1 9.01 -15.65 -0.52
CA MET A 1 9.16 -14.68 -1.62
C MET A 1 8.11 -13.62 -1.41
N ALA A 2 8.48 -12.34 -1.33
CA ALA A 2 7.50 -11.27 -1.22
C ALA A 2 6.63 -11.25 -2.50
N GLU A 3 5.31 -11.16 -2.34
CA GLU A 3 4.35 -11.19 -3.46
C GLU A 3 4.38 -9.92 -4.32
N ILE A 4 5.03 -8.88 -3.78
CA ILE A 4 5.30 -7.56 -4.36
C ILE A 4 6.65 -7.06 -3.82
N SER A 5 7.26 -6.13 -4.53
CA SER A 5 8.41 -5.36 -4.08
C SER A 5 8.06 -3.88 -4.21
N ILE A 6 8.28 -3.10 -3.16
CA ILE A 6 7.96 -1.67 -3.13
C ILE A 6 9.15 -0.92 -2.57
N THR A 7 9.75 -0.05 -3.37
CA THR A 7 10.81 0.84 -2.87
C THR A 7 10.23 1.95 -1.99
N ASN A 8 11.02 2.52 -1.09
CA ASN A 8 10.56 3.65 -0.26
C ASN A 8 10.06 4.83 -1.12
N LYS A 9 10.69 5.07 -2.28
CA LYS A 9 10.29 6.12 -3.21
C LYS A 9 8.92 5.85 -3.84
N GLU A 10 8.64 4.60 -4.20
CA GLU A 10 7.32 4.21 -4.73
C GLU A 10 6.26 4.29 -3.64
N TRP A 11 6.59 3.88 -2.42
CA TRP A 11 5.67 3.92 -1.29
C TRP A 11 5.15 5.32 -1.01
N GLU A 12 5.99 6.36 -1.06
CA GLU A 12 5.52 7.74 -0.83
C GLU A 12 4.38 8.13 -1.78
N ARG A 13 4.39 7.64 -3.02
CA ARG A 13 3.30 7.87 -3.99
C ARG A 13 2.12 6.94 -3.79
N VAL A 14 2.37 5.66 -3.50
CA VAL A 14 1.33 4.67 -3.24
C VAL A 14 0.54 5.01 -1.97
N LYS A 15 1.22 5.46 -0.90
CA LYS A 15 0.65 5.91 0.37
C LYS A 15 -0.44 6.95 0.15
N ILE A 16 -0.18 7.96 -0.69
CA ILE A 16 -1.17 8.98 -1.05
C ILE A 16 -2.41 8.36 -1.69
N LYS A 17 -2.25 7.38 -2.60
CA LYS A 17 -3.38 6.68 -3.24
C LYS A 17 -4.17 5.84 -2.21
N VAL A 18 -3.47 5.17 -1.29
CA VAL A 18 -4.08 4.41 -0.19
C VAL A 18 -4.90 5.33 0.71
N GLN A 19 -4.35 6.48 1.11
CA GLN A 19 -5.05 7.48 1.93
C GLN A 19 -6.26 8.09 1.22
N ARG A 20 -6.21 8.32 -0.09
CA ARG A 20 -7.39 8.78 -0.85
C ARG A 20 -8.53 7.76 -0.82
N LYS A 21 -8.20 6.47 -0.91
CA LYS A 21 -9.18 5.38 -0.85
C LYS A 21 -9.69 5.15 0.58
N TYR A 22 -8.81 5.31 1.57
CA TYR A 22 -9.08 5.11 2.98
C TYR A 22 -8.70 6.37 3.76
N ASN A 23 -9.56 7.38 3.66
CA ASN A 23 -9.34 8.73 4.21
C ASN A 23 -9.15 8.81 5.73
N HIS A 24 -9.42 7.73 6.46
CA HIS A 24 -9.22 7.62 7.89
C HIS A 24 -7.82 7.10 8.28
N LEU A 25 -7.02 6.61 7.32
CA LEU A 25 -5.68 6.10 7.60
C LEU A 25 -4.68 7.24 7.74
N THR A 26 -3.90 7.20 8.82
CA THR A 26 -2.89 8.21 9.14
C THR A 26 -1.51 7.80 8.62
N ASP A 27 -0.62 8.78 8.44
CA ASP A 27 0.77 8.51 8.04
C ASP A 27 1.50 7.56 9.00
N ALA A 28 1.23 7.70 10.30
CA ALA A 28 1.85 6.85 11.33
C ALA A 28 1.43 5.38 11.18
N GLN A 29 0.18 5.10 10.80
CA GLN A 29 -0.32 3.74 10.56
C GLN A 29 0.21 3.15 9.25
N LEU A 30 0.60 4.01 8.30
CA LEU A 30 1.11 3.65 6.98
C LEU A 30 2.64 3.71 6.91
N ASN A 31 3.32 3.60 8.06
CA ASN A 31 4.77 3.54 8.10
C ASN A 31 5.27 2.26 7.42
N TYR A 32 6.29 2.41 6.58
CA TYR A 32 6.84 1.34 5.78
C TYR A 32 8.34 1.54 5.60
N THR A 33 9.07 0.44 5.55
CA THR A 33 10.48 0.41 5.17
C THR A 33 10.68 -0.69 4.14
N GLU A 34 11.35 -0.37 3.05
CA GLU A 34 11.72 -1.30 1.99
C GLU A 34 12.31 -2.62 2.53
N GLY A 35 11.81 -3.74 2.00
CA GLY A 35 12.11 -5.08 2.52
C GLY A 35 11.16 -5.58 3.62
N GLN A 36 10.17 -4.77 4.04
CA GLN A 36 9.13 -5.16 5.00
C GLN A 36 7.74 -5.28 4.36
N GLU A 37 7.66 -5.68 3.10
CA GLU A 37 6.41 -5.75 2.32
C GLU A 37 5.36 -6.64 3.00
N ASP A 38 5.77 -7.78 3.57
CA ASP A 38 4.85 -8.69 4.26
C ASP A 38 4.24 -8.07 5.53
N ALA A 39 5.02 -7.28 6.27
CA ALA A 39 4.53 -6.56 7.44
C ALA A 39 3.56 -5.45 7.03
N LEU A 40 3.88 -4.72 5.96
CA LEU A 40 2.97 -3.71 5.38
C LEU A 40 1.64 -4.33 4.96
N ILE A 41 1.68 -5.45 4.22
CA ILE A 41 0.46 -6.13 3.76
C ILE A 41 -0.38 -6.57 4.97
N THR A 42 0.25 -7.18 5.98
CA THR A 42 -0.45 -7.64 7.19
C THR A 42 -1.08 -6.48 7.95
N ASN A 43 -0.35 -5.38 8.14
CA ASN A 43 -0.87 -4.18 8.80
C ASN A 43 -2.06 -3.60 8.01
N LEU A 44 -1.94 -3.49 6.69
CA LEU A 44 -3.03 -3.00 5.84
C LEU A 44 -4.26 -3.90 5.89
N MET A 45 -4.11 -5.23 5.92
CA MET A 45 -5.24 -6.16 6.07
C MET A 45 -6.07 -5.83 7.31
N HIS A 46 -5.41 -5.57 8.44
CA HIS A 46 -6.06 -5.18 9.68
C HIS A 46 -6.69 -3.79 9.60
N LEU A 47 -5.96 -2.81 9.06
CA LEU A 47 -6.40 -1.42 8.98
C LEU A 47 -7.63 -1.23 8.09
N VAL A 48 -7.67 -1.91 6.94
CA VAL A 48 -8.78 -1.78 5.96
C VAL A 48 -9.84 -2.87 6.07
N ASN A 49 -9.66 -3.81 7.01
CA ASN A 49 -10.50 -5.00 7.19
C ASN A 49 -10.74 -5.75 5.87
N ARG A 50 -9.65 -6.18 5.23
CA ARG A 50 -9.65 -6.93 3.96
C ARG A 50 -8.65 -8.08 4.01
N ASN A 51 -8.88 -9.07 3.15
CA ASN A 51 -7.98 -10.21 3.02
C ASN A 51 -6.66 -9.80 2.32
N ARG A 52 -5.67 -10.67 2.44
CA ARG A 52 -4.32 -10.48 1.88
C ARG A 52 -4.34 -10.22 0.38
N GLU A 53 -5.08 -11.05 -0.35
CA GLU A 53 -5.20 -10.98 -1.80
C GLU A 53 -5.70 -9.62 -2.28
N TYR A 54 -6.71 -9.07 -1.61
CA TYR A 54 -7.26 -7.75 -1.94
C TYR A 54 -6.24 -6.63 -1.69
N VAL A 55 -5.51 -6.70 -0.58
CA VAL A 55 -4.47 -5.72 -0.24
C VAL A 55 -3.34 -5.78 -1.27
N VAL A 56 -2.83 -6.97 -1.56
CA VAL A 56 -1.78 -7.19 -2.57
C VAL A 56 -2.23 -6.71 -3.95
N PHE A 57 -3.46 -7.06 -4.37
CA PHE A 57 -4.04 -6.56 -5.61
C PHE A 57 -4.10 -5.02 -5.64
N THR A 58 -4.55 -4.39 -4.54
CA THR A 58 -4.65 -2.94 -4.45
C THR A 58 -3.28 -2.27 -4.57
N LEU A 59 -2.25 -2.82 -3.89
CA LEU A 59 -0.88 -2.32 -3.95
C LEU A 59 -0.30 -2.49 -5.36
N LYS A 60 -0.43 -3.67 -5.98
CA LYS A 60 -0.02 -3.91 -7.38
C LYS A 60 -0.66 -2.93 -8.34
N LYS A 61 -1.98 -2.71 -8.21
CA LYS A 61 -2.72 -1.76 -9.05
C LYS A 61 -2.22 -0.32 -8.85
N ALA A 62 -1.89 0.07 -7.62
CA ALA A 62 -1.37 1.40 -7.32
C ALA A 62 0.03 1.62 -7.88
N LEU A 63 0.90 0.60 -7.84
CA LEU A 63 2.25 0.62 -8.41
C LEU A 63 2.23 0.74 -9.94
N VAL A 64 1.40 -0.05 -10.62
CA VAL A 64 1.26 0.02 -12.09
C VAL A 64 0.77 1.41 -12.54
N ASN A 65 -0.04 2.07 -11.71
CA ASN A 65 -0.60 3.39 -12.00
C ASN A 65 0.08 4.50 -11.18
N ILE A 66 1.34 4.33 -10.79
CA ILE A 66 2.01 5.24 -9.87
C ILE A 66 2.12 6.67 -10.41
N ASP A 67 2.34 6.80 -11.72
CA ASP A 67 2.41 8.10 -12.43
C ASP A 67 1.05 8.59 -12.92
N ASN A 68 0.03 7.73 -12.91
CA ASN A 68 -1.31 8.09 -13.37
C ASN A 68 -2.18 8.52 -12.18
N ASN A 69 -2.59 9.78 -12.16
CA ASN A 69 -3.39 10.36 -11.09
C ASN A 69 -4.92 10.24 -11.36
N ARG A 70 -5.33 9.52 -12.40
CA ARG A 70 -6.75 9.38 -12.77
C ARG A 70 -7.48 8.40 -11.83
N LEU A 71 -8.61 8.90 -11.29
CA LEU A 71 -9.62 8.15 -10.55
C LEU A 71 -10.34 7.14 -11.45
#